data_AF-A0A242BCJ7-F1
#
_entry.id   AF-A0A242BCJ7-F1
#
_cell.length_a   1.000
_cell.length_b   1.000
_cell.length_c   1.000
_cell.angle_alpha   90.00
_cell.angle_beta   90.00
_cell.angle_gamma   90.00
#
_symmetry.space_group_name_H-M   'P 1'
#
loop_
_entity.id
_entity.type
_entity.pdbx_description
1 polymer ?
#
loop_
_entity_poly.entity_id
_entity_poly.type
_entity_poly.pdbx_seq_one_letter_code
_entity_poly.pdbx_strand_id
1 'polypeptide(L)'
;MKQIQNKWNKRIIVMISSVCLFCLTVMLCLISTLANQHFMLEQNMQSDYAKKVAAEINREIQSYHYEIGAPAEALEKIVSEELVQKNIELFIRNRYEKEPVELIGEKEVEEKLQEIINTYKQEEAEDDPFASEENNLLIYMTSGIFRRGIQSIYLMSFIDQILTIRERMVSFLPVISSILLVLLSGVFYLYRMSWKKVLWSFAVVIGGAGFQLLSLSVSLYLYDMASQLDIRTQALQHLLDTYILSFIHFFSVVAIVEVAIAAGLWWIGKRVNTEKSFFQKETNINNKRL
;
A
#
# COMPACT_ATOMS: atom_id res chain seq x y z
N MET A 1 1.78 -29.15 41.53
CA MET A 1 0.99 -27.99 41.08
C MET A 1 1.84 -26.76 40.73
N LYS A 2 2.66 -26.19 41.64
CA LYS A 2 3.50 -24.98 41.35
C LYS A 2 4.42 -25.07 40.12
N GLN A 3 5.06 -26.22 39.88
CA GLN A 3 5.92 -26.41 38.69
C GLN A 3 5.15 -26.48 37.37
N ILE A 4 3.91 -27.01 37.39
CA ILE A 4 3.04 -27.09 36.21
C ILE A 4 2.54 -25.69 35.87
N GLN A 5 2.09 -24.93 36.86
CA GLN A 5 1.65 -23.54 36.72
C GLN A 5 2.76 -22.62 36.14
N ASN A 6 4.01 -22.79 36.60
CA ASN A 6 5.14 -22.02 36.06
C ASN A 6 5.47 -22.37 34.59
N LYS A 7 5.25 -23.62 34.15
CA LYS A 7 5.43 -23.99 32.73
C LYS A 7 4.34 -23.39 31.84
N TRP A 8 3.09 -23.37 32.31
CA TRP A 8 1.97 -22.77 31.58
C TRP A 8 2.12 -21.25 31.43
N ASN A 9 2.48 -20.55 32.51
CA ASN A 9 2.71 -19.11 32.47
C ASN A 9 3.78 -18.71 31.44
N LYS A 10 4.85 -19.50 31.31
CA LYS A 10 5.91 -19.26 30.30
C LYS A 10 5.41 -19.42 28.86
N ARG A 11 4.57 -20.42 28.61
CA ARG A 11 4.00 -20.65 27.26
C ARG A 11 3.01 -19.56 26.87
N ILE A 12 2.19 -19.12 27.83
CA ILE A 12 1.23 -18.03 27.62
C ILE A 12 1.95 -16.74 27.25
N ILE A 13 3.00 -16.36 27.98
CA ILE A 13 3.78 -15.15 27.68
C ILE A 13 4.39 -15.21 26.27
N VAL A 14 4.95 -16.36 25.88
CA VAL A 14 5.50 -16.56 24.52
C VAL A 14 4.40 -16.43 23.45
N MET A 15 3.23 -17.03 23.68
CA MET A 15 2.09 -16.93 22.76
C MET A 15 1.60 -15.48 22.62
N ILE A 16 1.40 -14.77 23.73
CA ILE A 16 0.99 -13.36 23.70
C ILE A 16 2.04 -12.50 23.00
N SER A 17 3.34 -12.76 23.24
CA SER A 17 4.43 -12.07 22.55
C SER A 17 4.37 -12.27 21.03
N SER A 18 4.06 -13.49 20.58
CA SER A 18 3.87 -13.81 19.16
C SER A 18 2.74 -12.99 18.55
N VAL A 19 1.59 -12.92 19.22
CA VAL A 19 0.43 -12.14 18.75
C VAL A 19 0.76 -10.65 18.73
N CYS A 20 1.42 -10.12 19.76
CA CYS A 20 1.84 -8.72 19.80
C CYS A 20 2.83 -8.39 18.68
N LEU A 21 3.80 -9.27 18.42
CA LEU A 21 4.75 -9.11 17.32
C LEU A 21 4.02 -9.15 15.97
N PHE A 22 3.11 -10.10 15.75
CA PHE A 22 2.27 -10.16 14.56
C PHE A 22 1.52 -8.84 14.33
N CYS A 23 0.81 -8.33 15.34
CA CYS A 23 0.08 -7.05 15.23
C CYS A 23 1.03 -5.88 14.90
N LEU A 24 2.21 -5.85 15.52
CA LEU A 24 3.23 -4.83 15.26
C LEU A 24 3.72 -4.90 13.81
N THR A 25 4.06 -6.09 13.32
CA THR A 25 4.52 -6.31 11.94
C THR A 25 3.43 -5.92 10.93
N VAL A 26 2.16 -6.28 11.19
CA VAL A 26 1.03 -5.86 10.35
C VAL A 26 0.96 -4.34 10.24
N MET A 27 1.02 -3.62 11.37
CA MET A 27 1.00 -2.15 11.39
C MET A 27 2.18 -1.55 10.62
N LEU A 28 3.39 -2.08 10.83
CA LEU A 28 4.59 -1.62 10.14
C LEU A 28 4.50 -1.84 8.63
N CYS A 29 3.98 -2.99 8.19
CA CYS A 29 3.76 -3.25 6.77
C CYS A 29 2.78 -2.23 6.18
N LEU A 30 1.63 -2.02 6.83
CA LEU A 30 0.61 -1.08 6.37
C LEU A 30 1.15 0.35 6.27
N ILE A 31 1.86 0.84 7.30
CA ILE A 31 2.48 2.17 7.33
C ILE A 31 3.54 2.33 6.23
N SER A 32 4.30 1.27 5.93
CA SER A 32 5.37 1.30 4.93
C SER A 32 4.87 1.16 3.49
N THR A 33 3.63 0.70 3.29
CA THR A 33 3.04 0.40 1.98
C THR A 33 1.76 1.19 1.75
N LEU A 34 0.58 0.64 2.10
CA LEU A 34 -0.72 1.26 1.85
C LEU A 34 -0.80 2.70 2.37
N ALA A 35 -0.16 3.01 3.48
CA ALA A 35 -0.18 4.34 4.08
C ALA A 35 1.03 5.21 3.71
N ASN A 36 1.70 4.89 2.60
CA ASN A 36 2.90 5.58 2.15
C ASN A 36 2.72 6.24 0.77
N GLN A 37 3.04 7.54 0.71
CA GLN A 37 2.96 8.35 -0.51
C GLN A 37 3.82 7.81 -1.65
N HIS A 38 5.07 7.42 -1.33
CA HIS A 38 5.99 6.89 -2.33
C HIS A 38 5.49 5.57 -2.91
N PHE A 39 4.93 4.71 -2.07
CA PHE A 39 4.30 3.47 -2.52
C PHE A 39 3.13 3.75 -3.48
N MET A 40 2.23 4.70 -3.14
CA MET A 40 1.13 5.10 -4.03
C MET A 40 1.60 5.65 -5.38
N LEU A 41 2.62 6.50 -5.38
CA LEU A 41 3.20 7.06 -6.62
C LEU A 41 3.85 5.97 -7.49
N GLU A 42 4.56 5.03 -6.88
CA GLU A 42 5.16 3.90 -7.60
C GLU A 42 4.08 3.03 -8.23
N GLN A 43 3.01 2.72 -7.51
CA GLN A 43 1.91 1.91 -8.04
C GLN A 43 1.12 2.65 -9.13
N ASN A 44 0.97 3.97 -9.02
CA ASN A 44 0.41 4.82 -10.09
C ASN A 44 1.18 4.66 -11.41
N MET A 45 2.52 4.64 -11.35
CA MET A 45 3.37 4.42 -12.51
C MET A 45 3.25 2.97 -13.02
N GLN A 46 3.32 1.99 -12.14
CA GLN A 46 3.28 0.56 -12.51
C GLN A 46 1.93 0.14 -13.11
N SER A 47 0.83 0.80 -12.73
CA SER A 47 -0.51 0.49 -13.24
C SER A 47 -0.88 1.21 -14.54
N ASP A 48 0.02 2.01 -15.12
CA ASP A 48 -0.25 2.91 -16.24
C ASP A 48 -1.50 3.78 -16.00
N TYR A 49 -1.71 4.25 -14.75
CA TYR A 49 -2.97 4.88 -14.37
C TYR A 49 -3.21 6.17 -15.15
N ALA A 50 -2.20 7.04 -15.28
CA ALA A 50 -2.32 8.28 -16.03
C ALA A 50 -2.64 8.06 -17.51
N LYS A 51 -2.05 7.03 -18.13
CA LYS A 51 -2.35 6.65 -19.51
C LYS A 51 -3.81 6.24 -19.67
N LYS A 52 -4.32 5.42 -18.75
CA LYS A 52 -5.72 4.99 -18.75
C LYS A 52 -6.68 6.16 -18.50
N VAL A 53 -6.35 7.04 -17.55
CA VAL A 53 -7.14 8.25 -17.27
C VAL A 53 -7.13 9.20 -18.47
N ALA A 54 -5.99 9.42 -19.12
CA ALA A 54 -5.91 10.25 -20.32
C ALA A 54 -6.78 9.68 -21.45
N ALA A 55 -6.76 8.35 -21.65
CA ALA A 55 -7.63 7.69 -22.62
C ALA A 55 -9.12 7.80 -22.26
N GLU A 56 -9.48 7.68 -20.98
CA GLU A 56 -10.86 7.87 -20.50
C GLU A 56 -11.33 9.32 -20.71
N ILE A 57 -10.49 10.32 -20.35
CA ILE A 57 -10.77 11.75 -20.55
C ILE A 57 -10.97 12.05 -22.04
N ASN A 58 -10.03 11.65 -22.91
CA ASN A 58 -10.14 11.91 -24.34
C ASN A 58 -11.35 11.19 -24.95
N ARG A 59 -11.70 9.97 -24.50
CA ARG A 59 -12.91 9.28 -24.95
C ARG A 59 -14.19 10.01 -24.52
N GLU A 60 -14.23 10.53 -23.29
CA GLU A 60 -15.37 11.31 -22.80
C GLU A 60 -15.50 12.62 -23.58
N ILE A 61 -14.39 13.33 -23.86
CA ILE A 61 -14.41 14.55 -24.70
C ILE A 61 -14.84 14.21 -26.15
N GLN A 62 -14.29 13.13 -26.72
CA GLN A 62 -14.64 12.67 -28.07
C GLN A 62 -16.12 12.34 -28.21
N SER A 63 -16.82 11.96 -27.14
CA SER A 63 -18.26 11.71 -27.19
C SER A 63 -19.08 12.96 -27.55
N TYR A 64 -18.49 14.16 -27.40
CA TYR A 64 -19.09 15.45 -27.77
C TYR A 64 -18.79 15.89 -29.21
N HIS A 65 -18.28 14.99 -30.06
CA HIS A 65 -17.86 15.36 -31.41
C HIS A 65 -18.99 15.90 -32.29
N TYR A 66 -20.23 15.42 -32.09
CA TYR A 66 -21.41 15.92 -32.82
C TYR A 66 -21.74 17.35 -32.41
N GLU A 67 -21.67 17.66 -31.12
CA GLU A 67 -21.93 18.99 -30.55
C GLU A 67 -20.86 19.99 -30.99
N ILE A 68 -19.64 19.53 -31.25
CA ILE A 68 -18.52 20.35 -31.74
C ILE A 68 -18.55 20.47 -33.28
N GLY A 69 -19.30 19.62 -33.99
CA GLY A 69 -19.30 19.59 -35.46
C GLY A 69 -17.99 19.08 -36.05
N ALA A 70 -17.15 18.40 -35.26
CA ALA A 70 -15.84 17.92 -35.66
C ALA A 70 -15.83 16.39 -35.82
N PRO A 71 -14.95 15.84 -36.69
CA PRO A 71 -14.69 14.41 -36.71
C PRO A 71 -14.11 13.97 -35.36
N ALA A 72 -14.50 12.78 -34.91
CA ALA A 72 -14.11 12.24 -33.61
C ALA A 72 -12.58 12.16 -33.45
N GLU A 73 -11.84 11.96 -34.54
CA GLU A 73 -10.38 11.90 -34.60
C GLU A 73 -9.72 13.23 -34.23
N ALA A 74 -10.39 14.37 -34.47
CA ALA A 74 -9.87 15.69 -34.10
C ALA A 74 -9.81 15.88 -32.57
N LEU A 75 -10.64 15.14 -31.81
CA LEU A 75 -10.76 15.23 -30.36
C LEU A 75 -9.94 14.17 -29.61
N GLU A 76 -9.31 13.21 -30.30
CA GLU A 76 -8.70 12.02 -29.69
C GLU A 76 -7.47 12.32 -28.80
N LYS A 77 -6.82 13.49 -28.98
CA LYS A 77 -5.55 13.84 -28.33
C LYS A 77 -5.52 15.23 -27.70
N ILE A 78 -6.67 15.70 -27.23
CA ILE A 78 -6.78 17.01 -26.57
C ILE A 78 -5.93 17.01 -25.29
N VAL A 79 -6.02 15.93 -24.51
CA VAL A 79 -5.32 15.78 -23.24
C VAL A 79 -4.18 14.77 -23.39
N SER A 80 -2.95 15.18 -23.09
CA SER A 80 -1.77 14.29 -23.16
C SER A 80 -1.62 13.45 -21.89
N GLU A 81 -1.05 12.25 -22.05
CA GLU A 81 -0.69 11.37 -20.93
C GLU A 81 0.27 12.06 -19.95
N GLU A 82 1.25 12.80 -20.45
CA GLU A 82 2.24 13.52 -19.63
C GLU A 82 1.57 14.58 -18.73
N LEU A 83 0.60 15.32 -19.27
CA LEU A 83 -0.14 16.32 -18.51
C LEU A 83 -0.96 15.66 -17.39
N VAL A 84 -1.61 14.53 -17.71
CA VAL A 84 -2.40 13.76 -16.73
C VAL A 84 -1.49 13.16 -15.66
N GLN A 85 -0.35 12.58 -16.03
CA GLN A 85 0.64 12.02 -15.10
C GLN A 85 1.09 13.07 -14.09
N LYS A 86 1.51 14.25 -14.57
CA LYS A 86 1.96 15.34 -13.70
C LYS A 86 0.88 15.77 -12.72
N ASN A 87 -0.36 15.91 -13.19
CA ASN A 87 -1.48 16.32 -12.36
C ASN A 87 -1.91 15.25 -11.35
N ILE A 88 -1.89 13.97 -11.72
CA ILE A 88 -2.19 12.87 -10.80
C ILE A 88 -1.11 12.76 -9.72
N GLU A 89 0.16 12.88 -10.08
CA GLU A 89 1.25 12.89 -9.09
C GLU A 89 1.12 14.05 -8.11
N LEU A 90 0.83 15.26 -8.61
CA LEU A 90 0.55 16.43 -7.78
C LEU A 90 -0.66 16.20 -6.87
N PHE A 91 -1.76 15.66 -7.42
CA PHE A 91 -2.95 15.32 -6.64
C PHE A 91 -2.62 14.35 -5.50
N ILE A 92 -1.89 13.27 -5.77
CA ILE A 92 -1.47 12.30 -4.75
C ILE A 92 -0.58 12.98 -3.70
N ARG A 93 0.47 13.70 -4.12
CA ARG A 93 1.41 14.37 -3.20
C ARG A 93 0.69 15.36 -2.28
N ASN A 94 -0.05 16.29 -2.86
CA ASN A 94 -0.75 17.32 -2.10
C ASN A 94 -1.80 16.70 -1.16
N ARG A 95 -2.44 15.59 -1.55
CA ARG A 95 -3.37 14.90 -0.64
C ARG A 95 -2.67 14.30 0.56
N TYR A 96 -1.54 13.64 0.38
CA TYR A 96 -0.73 13.09 1.47
C TYR A 96 -0.14 14.19 2.37
N GLU A 97 0.21 15.33 1.80
CA GLU A 97 0.78 16.50 2.50
C GLU A 97 -0.31 17.43 3.08
N LYS A 98 -1.59 17.15 2.81
CA LYS A 98 -2.77 17.96 3.19
C LYS A 98 -2.73 19.39 2.64
N GLU A 99 -2.14 19.56 1.46
CA GLU A 99 -2.07 20.80 0.71
C GLU A 99 -3.23 20.92 -0.29
N PRO A 100 -3.64 22.14 -0.69
CA PRO A 100 -4.63 22.33 -1.73
C PRO A 100 -4.14 21.74 -3.07
N VAL A 101 -5.06 21.16 -3.83
CA VAL A 101 -4.76 20.65 -5.18
C VAL A 101 -5.12 21.70 -6.22
N GLU A 102 -4.11 22.20 -6.91
CA GLU A 102 -4.26 23.05 -8.09
C GLU A 102 -3.81 22.27 -9.33
N LEU A 103 -4.69 22.20 -10.33
CA LEU A 103 -4.38 21.53 -11.59
C LEU A 103 -3.54 22.45 -12.49
N ILE A 104 -2.66 21.84 -13.26
CA ILE A 104 -1.81 22.50 -14.26
C ILE A 104 -2.34 22.17 -15.65
N GLY A 105 -2.29 23.14 -16.57
CA GLY A 105 -2.60 22.93 -17.98
C GLY A 105 -4.08 22.85 -18.33
N GLU A 106 -4.98 23.21 -17.41
CA GLU A 106 -6.41 23.32 -17.70
C GLU A 106 -6.67 24.31 -18.85
N LYS A 107 -6.02 25.48 -18.82
CA LYS A 107 -6.07 26.46 -19.91
C LYS A 107 -5.54 25.93 -21.24
N GLU A 108 -4.51 25.09 -21.24
CA GLU A 108 -3.97 24.49 -22.47
C GLU A 108 -5.00 23.56 -23.12
N VAL A 109 -5.74 22.80 -22.30
CA VAL A 109 -6.83 21.93 -22.75
C VAL A 109 -7.99 22.76 -23.32
N GLU A 110 -8.36 23.85 -22.65
CA GLU A 110 -9.38 24.79 -23.12
C GLU A 110 -8.98 25.44 -24.46
N GLU A 111 -7.74 25.90 -24.58
CA GLU A 111 -7.21 26.54 -25.79
C GLU A 111 -7.18 25.58 -26.99
N LYS A 112 -6.75 24.32 -26.80
CA LYS A 112 -6.79 23.30 -27.86
C LYS A 112 -8.21 23.01 -28.33
N LEU A 113 -9.16 22.91 -27.40
CA LEU A 113 -10.56 22.70 -27.76
C LEU A 113 -11.14 23.91 -28.50
N GLN A 114 -10.81 25.13 -28.06
CA GLN A 114 -11.22 26.35 -28.74
C GLN A 114 -10.66 26.43 -30.16
N GLU A 115 -9.41 26.00 -30.38
CA GLU A 115 -8.80 25.94 -31.72
C GLU A 115 -9.55 24.96 -32.64
N ILE A 116 -9.95 23.79 -32.12
CA ILE A 116 -10.73 22.81 -32.88
C ILE A 116 -12.12 23.37 -33.19
N ILE A 117 -12.82 23.94 -32.20
CA ILE A 117 -14.11 24.59 -32.41
C ILE A 117 -14.01 25.68 -33.49
N ASN A 118 -13.00 26.54 -33.41
CA ASN A 118 -12.79 27.60 -34.40
C ASN A 118 -12.51 27.03 -35.80
N THR A 119 -11.81 25.90 -35.90
CA THR A 119 -11.49 25.26 -37.18
C THR A 119 -12.73 24.66 -37.86
N TYR A 120 -13.63 24.06 -37.09
CA TYR A 120 -14.77 23.31 -37.64
C TYR A 120 -16.11 24.06 -37.59
N LYS A 121 -16.29 25.05 -36.72
CA LYS A 121 -17.53 25.86 -36.60
C LYS A 121 -17.44 27.27 -37.20
N GLN A 122 -16.34 27.63 -37.87
CA GLN A 122 -16.15 28.97 -38.44
C GLN A 122 -17.20 29.35 -39.51
N GLU A 123 -17.84 28.38 -40.17
CA GLU A 123 -18.82 28.63 -41.25
C GLU A 123 -20.28 28.74 -40.77
N GLU A 124 -20.64 28.24 -39.57
CA GLU A 124 -22.02 28.30 -39.04
C GLU A 124 -22.23 29.44 -38.01
N ALA A 125 -21.15 30.00 -37.45
CA ALA A 125 -21.22 30.94 -36.34
C ALA A 125 -21.57 32.40 -36.72
N GLU A 126 -21.58 32.77 -38.02
CA GLU A 126 -21.90 34.15 -38.43
C GLU A 126 -23.40 34.49 -38.30
N ASP A 127 -24.30 33.51 -38.23
CA ASP A 127 -25.77 33.71 -38.22
C ASP A 127 -26.48 33.24 -36.94
N ASP A 128 -25.79 32.57 -35.98
CA ASP A 128 -26.38 32.09 -34.72
C ASP A 128 -25.91 32.91 -33.49
N PRO A 129 -26.80 33.71 -32.85
CA PRO A 129 -26.47 34.48 -31.66
C PRO A 129 -26.17 33.63 -30.41
N PHE A 130 -26.46 32.32 -30.41
CA PHE A 130 -26.19 31.42 -29.27
C PHE A 130 -24.90 30.61 -29.41
N ALA A 131 -24.25 30.60 -30.58
CA ALA A 131 -23.06 29.80 -30.86
C ALA A 131 -21.91 30.06 -29.87
N SER A 132 -21.72 31.32 -29.44
CA SER A 132 -20.68 31.65 -28.45
C SER A 132 -20.97 31.10 -27.06
N GLU A 133 -22.24 31.05 -26.64
CA GLU A 133 -22.63 30.56 -25.32
C GLU A 133 -22.55 29.03 -25.25
N GLU A 134 -22.96 28.35 -26.31
CA GLU A 134 -22.84 26.90 -26.45
C GLU A 134 -21.37 26.43 -26.48
N ASN A 135 -20.51 27.14 -27.23
CA ASN A 135 -19.07 26.84 -27.27
C ASN A 135 -18.41 27.04 -25.90
N ASN A 136 -18.76 28.10 -25.16
CA ASN A 136 -18.28 28.32 -23.79
C ASN A 136 -18.74 27.20 -22.83
N LEU A 137 -19.96 26.69 -23.00
CA LEU A 137 -20.47 25.57 -22.22
C LEU A 137 -19.69 24.27 -22.51
N LEU A 138 -19.39 23.97 -23.77
CA LEU A 138 -18.58 22.82 -24.17
C LEU A 138 -17.16 22.85 -23.58
N ILE A 139 -16.54 24.04 -23.58
CA ILE A 139 -15.24 24.27 -22.95
C ILE A 139 -15.33 24.04 -21.44
N TYR A 140 -16.32 24.63 -20.78
CA TYR A 140 -16.56 24.43 -19.35
C TYR A 140 -16.79 22.95 -18.99
N MET A 141 -17.58 22.22 -19.79
CA MET A 141 -17.81 20.79 -19.60
C MET A 141 -16.51 19.99 -19.75
N THR A 142 -15.67 20.33 -20.74
CA THR A 142 -14.38 19.69 -20.98
C THR A 142 -13.40 19.90 -19.83
N SER A 143 -13.27 21.12 -19.31
CA SER A 143 -12.50 21.40 -18.09
C SER A 143 -13.03 20.59 -16.90
N GLY A 144 -14.36 20.46 -16.80
CA GLY A 144 -15.01 19.60 -15.83
C GLY A 144 -14.65 18.11 -15.97
N ILE A 145 -14.58 17.58 -17.19
CA ILE A 145 -14.17 16.19 -17.49
C ILE A 145 -12.72 15.99 -17.09
N PHE A 146 -11.82 16.88 -17.53
CA PHE A 146 -10.41 16.86 -17.19
C PHE A 146 -10.19 16.84 -15.67
N ARG A 147 -10.87 17.77 -14.96
CA ARG A 147 -10.77 17.88 -13.51
C ARG A 147 -11.30 16.63 -12.80
N ARG A 148 -12.46 16.10 -13.20
CA ARG A 148 -13.04 14.90 -12.56
C ARG A 148 -12.21 13.64 -12.84
N GLY A 149 -11.61 13.52 -14.03
CA GLY A 149 -10.75 12.40 -14.39
C GLY A 149 -9.49 12.35 -13.51
N ILE A 150 -8.84 13.50 -13.30
CA ILE A 150 -7.66 13.59 -12.42
C ILE A 150 -8.04 13.52 -10.94
N GLN A 151 -9.00 14.33 -10.50
CA GLN A 151 -9.43 14.45 -9.11
C GLN A 151 -10.60 13.52 -8.80
N SER A 152 -10.41 12.22 -9.04
CA SER A 152 -11.44 11.21 -8.76
C SER A 152 -11.84 11.22 -7.29
N ILE A 153 -13.14 11.40 -7.01
CA ILE A 153 -13.71 11.40 -5.66
C ILE A 153 -13.43 10.06 -4.95
N TYR A 154 -13.40 8.96 -5.70
CA TYR A 154 -13.11 7.63 -5.16
C TYR A 154 -11.64 7.50 -4.75
N LEU A 155 -10.72 8.00 -5.59
CA LEU A 155 -9.28 8.01 -5.26
C LEU A 155 -9.02 8.91 -4.04
N MET A 156 -9.67 10.07 -3.97
CA MET A 156 -9.61 10.97 -2.81
C MET A 156 -10.09 10.24 -1.55
N SER A 157 -11.28 9.64 -1.58
CA SER A 157 -11.85 8.92 -0.44
C SER A 157 -10.95 7.77 0.00
N PHE A 158 -10.38 7.04 -0.95
CA PHE A 158 -9.45 5.95 -0.68
C PHE A 158 -8.20 6.43 0.06
N ILE A 159 -7.52 7.46 -0.45
CA ILE A 159 -6.34 8.05 0.19
C ILE A 159 -6.68 8.55 1.60
N ASP A 160 -7.83 9.21 1.78
CA ASP A 160 -8.25 9.75 3.08
C ASP A 160 -8.52 8.69 4.13
N GLN A 161 -9.19 7.61 3.73
CA GLN A 161 -9.45 6.48 4.61
C GLN A 161 -8.14 5.84 5.05
N ILE A 162 -7.22 5.63 4.12
CA ILE A 162 -5.88 5.11 4.40
C ILE A 162 -5.10 6.02 5.35
N LEU A 163 -5.08 7.33 5.11
CA LEU A 163 -4.37 8.29 5.96
C LEU A 163 -4.98 8.35 7.36
N THR A 164 -6.30 8.27 7.48
CA THR A 164 -6.99 8.19 8.77
C THR A 164 -6.59 6.92 9.53
N ILE A 165 -6.51 5.79 8.84
CA ILE A 165 -6.06 4.52 9.41
C ILE A 165 -4.59 4.62 9.84
N ARG A 166 -3.73 5.22 9.01
CA ARG A 166 -2.32 5.47 9.31
C ARG A 166 -2.14 6.27 10.59
N GLU A 167 -2.83 7.39 10.74
CA GLU A 167 -2.73 8.25 11.92
C GLU A 167 -3.10 7.47 13.20
N ARG A 168 -4.14 6.65 13.13
CA ARG A 168 -4.51 5.74 14.24
C ARG A 168 -3.41 4.71 14.51
N MET A 169 -2.88 4.05 13.49
CA MET A 169 -1.82 3.05 13.64
C MET A 169 -0.55 3.64 14.25
N VAL A 170 -0.08 4.79 13.75
CA VAL A 170 1.09 5.49 14.29
C VAL A 170 0.89 5.85 15.76
N SER A 171 -0.33 6.25 16.14
CA SER A 171 -0.66 6.56 17.54
C SER A 171 -0.61 5.34 18.46
N PHE A 172 -1.01 4.16 17.98
CA PHE A 172 -0.99 2.91 18.76
C PHE A 172 0.36 2.16 18.74
N LEU A 173 1.22 2.46 17.76
CA LEU A 173 2.52 1.82 17.58
C LEU A 173 3.41 1.83 18.85
N PRO A 174 3.60 2.95 19.58
CA PRO A 174 4.43 2.94 20.79
C PRO A 174 3.82 2.10 21.93
N VAL A 175 2.50 2.00 22.01
CA VAL A 175 1.80 1.21 23.04
C VAL A 175 2.06 -0.27 22.85
N ILE A 176 1.84 -0.78 21.63
CA ILE A 176 2.08 -2.20 21.30
C ILE A 176 3.56 -2.54 21.41
N SER A 177 4.44 -1.65 20.95
CA SER A 177 5.89 -1.81 21.09
C SER A 177 6.30 -1.94 22.55
N SER A 178 5.76 -1.08 23.43
CA SER A 178 6.06 -1.10 24.86
C SER A 178 5.59 -2.40 25.52
N ILE A 179 4.37 -2.86 25.20
CA ILE A 179 3.83 -4.13 25.69
C ILE A 179 4.72 -5.29 25.25
N LEU A 180 5.11 -5.33 23.98
CA LEU A 180 5.98 -6.38 23.44
C LEU A 180 7.34 -6.39 24.16
N LEU A 181 7.96 -5.23 24.38
CA LEU A 181 9.23 -5.12 25.11
C LEU A 181 9.13 -5.65 26.54
N VAL A 182 8.04 -5.34 27.25
CA VAL A 182 7.78 -5.86 28.61
C VAL A 182 7.64 -7.39 28.57
N LEU A 183 6.90 -7.93 27.60
CA LEU A 183 6.72 -9.38 27.47
C LEU A 183 8.03 -10.10 27.14
N LEU A 184 8.81 -9.58 26.19
CA LEU A 184 10.13 -10.14 25.84
C LEU A 184 11.12 -10.07 27.01
N SER A 185 11.09 -8.98 27.80
CA SER A 185 11.87 -8.87 29.04
C SER A 185 11.42 -9.91 30.07
N GLY A 186 10.10 -10.17 30.17
CA GLY A 186 9.53 -11.23 30.99
C GLY A 186 10.01 -12.62 30.58
N VAL A 187 10.09 -12.91 29.27
CA VAL A 187 10.69 -14.15 28.75
C VAL A 187 12.15 -14.26 29.20
N PHE A 188 12.93 -13.19 29.07
CA PHE A 188 14.33 -13.16 29.47
C PHE A 188 14.52 -13.47 30.96
N TYR A 189 13.73 -12.82 31.83
CA TYR A 189 13.72 -13.02 33.27
C TYR A 189 13.32 -14.45 33.67
N LEU A 190 12.24 -14.99 33.09
CA LEU A 190 11.71 -16.31 33.42
C LEU A 190 12.61 -17.48 33.02
N TYR A 191 13.46 -17.29 32.02
CA TYR A 191 14.44 -18.29 31.59
C TYR A 191 15.83 -18.10 32.20
N ARG A 192 15.96 -17.20 33.21
CA ARG A 192 17.19 -16.94 33.98
C ARG A 192 18.42 -16.81 33.07
N MET A 193 18.29 -16.08 31.96
CA MET A 193 19.42 -15.79 31.07
C MET A 193 20.06 -17.04 30.42
N SER A 194 19.35 -18.17 30.38
CA SER A 194 19.79 -19.34 29.60
C SER A 194 19.62 -19.03 28.12
N TRP A 195 20.68 -18.52 27.48
CA TRP A 195 20.70 -18.11 26.07
C TRP A 195 20.03 -19.11 25.14
N LYS A 196 20.23 -20.42 25.34
CA LYS A 196 19.54 -21.47 24.58
C LYS A 196 18.01 -21.38 24.67
N LYS A 197 17.47 -21.30 25.89
CA LYS A 197 16.02 -21.27 26.12
C LYS A 197 15.41 -19.94 25.67
N VAL A 198 16.16 -18.85 25.79
CA VAL A 198 15.76 -17.53 25.30
C VAL A 198 15.69 -17.54 23.77
N LEU A 199 16.75 -17.99 23.09
CA LEU A 199 16.79 -18.09 21.62
C LEU A 199 15.68 -18.98 21.07
N TRP A 200 15.42 -20.12 21.70
CA TRP A 200 14.28 -20.97 21.34
C TRP A 200 12.94 -20.28 21.56
N SER A 201 12.77 -19.53 22.65
CA SER A 201 11.53 -18.79 22.88
C SER A 201 11.32 -17.70 21.83
N PHE A 202 12.38 -16.98 21.46
CA PHE A 202 12.32 -15.97 20.39
C PHE A 202 12.05 -16.59 19.02
N ALA A 203 12.66 -17.75 18.71
CA ALA A 203 12.32 -18.50 17.49
C ALA A 203 10.83 -18.86 17.44
N VAL A 204 10.23 -19.24 18.57
CA VAL A 204 8.78 -19.51 18.64
C VAL A 204 7.95 -18.23 18.50
N VAL A 205 8.35 -17.12 19.12
CA VAL A 205 7.66 -15.82 19.01
C VAL A 205 7.68 -15.32 17.55
N ILE A 206 8.85 -15.27 16.93
CA ILE A 206 9.01 -14.77 15.56
C ILE A 206 8.39 -15.75 14.57
N GLY A 207 8.59 -17.06 14.77
CA GLY A 207 8.01 -18.07 13.90
C GLY A 207 6.48 -18.08 13.97
N GLY A 208 5.92 -17.94 15.17
CA GLY A 208 4.48 -17.82 15.36
C GLY A 208 3.92 -16.58 14.67
N ALA A 209 4.55 -15.42 14.84
CA ALA A 209 4.16 -14.19 14.17
C ALA A 209 4.21 -14.32 12.65
N GLY A 210 5.32 -14.86 12.11
CA GLY A 210 5.50 -15.08 10.68
C GLY A 210 4.48 -16.07 10.09
N PHE A 211 4.12 -17.14 10.81
CA PHE A 211 3.06 -18.05 10.37
C PHE A 211 1.67 -17.39 10.39
N GLN A 212 1.37 -16.57 11.39
CA GLN A 212 0.12 -15.79 11.44
C GLN A 212 0.07 -14.79 10.26
N LEU A 213 1.20 -14.15 9.96
CA LEU A 213 1.33 -13.22 8.83
C LEU A 213 1.16 -13.93 7.48
N LEU A 214 1.75 -15.11 7.33
CA LEU A 214 1.63 -15.93 6.12
C LEU A 214 0.18 -16.41 5.92
N SER A 215 -0.48 -16.86 6.99
CA SER A 215 -1.90 -17.23 6.96
C SER A 215 -2.79 -16.05 6.53
N LEU A 216 -2.54 -14.86 7.08
CA LEU A 216 -3.25 -13.64 6.68
C LEU A 216 -2.95 -13.29 5.21
N SER A 217 -1.70 -13.37 4.77
CA SER A 217 -1.29 -13.08 3.39
C SER A 217 -2.04 -13.95 2.38
N VAL A 218 -2.08 -15.26 2.64
CA VAL A 218 -2.82 -16.23 1.80
C VAL A 218 -4.32 -15.92 1.81
N SER A 219 -4.88 -15.57 2.97
CA SER A 219 -6.30 -15.21 3.09
C SER A 219 -6.65 -13.97 2.26
N LEU A 220 -5.80 -12.95 2.29
CA LEU A 220 -5.97 -11.72 1.50
C LEU A 220 -5.87 -12.01 0.00
N TYR A 221 -4.89 -12.81 -0.42
CA TYR A 221 -4.72 -13.20 -1.83
C TYR A 221 -5.95 -13.95 -2.36
N LEU A 222 -6.52 -14.86 -1.57
CA LEU A 222 -7.75 -15.57 -1.96
C LEU A 222 -8.98 -14.67 -2.00
N TYR A 223 -9.06 -13.66 -1.13
CA TYR A 223 -10.15 -12.69 -1.10
C TYR A 223 -10.12 -11.79 -2.35
N ASP A 224 -8.95 -11.24 -2.67
CA ASP A 224 -8.73 -10.40 -3.86
C ASP A 224 -9.15 -11.13 -5.15
N MET A 225 -8.76 -12.41 -5.28
CA MET A 225 -9.16 -13.25 -6.41
C MET A 225 -10.69 -13.47 -6.51
N ALA A 226 -11.41 -13.34 -5.40
CA ALA A 226 -12.86 -13.56 -5.33
C ALA A 226 -13.69 -12.27 -5.43
N SER A 227 -13.13 -11.11 -5.13
CA SER A 227 -13.82 -9.83 -5.16
C SER A 227 -13.46 -9.02 -6.41
N GLN A 228 -14.38 -8.94 -7.37
CA GLN A 228 -14.31 -7.89 -8.39
C GLN A 228 -14.94 -6.63 -7.78
N LEU A 229 -14.12 -5.61 -7.50
CA LEU A 229 -14.62 -4.30 -7.10
C LEU A 229 -15.23 -3.63 -8.35
N ASP A 230 -16.56 -3.50 -8.39
CA ASP A 230 -17.27 -2.79 -9.45
C ASP A 230 -17.06 -1.28 -9.25
N ILE A 231 -15.90 -0.80 -9.71
CA ILE A 231 -15.52 0.60 -9.65
C ILE A 231 -15.83 1.23 -10.99
N ARG A 232 -16.39 2.45 -10.94
CA ARG A 232 -16.98 3.15 -12.08
C ARG A 232 -16.00 3.41 -13.24
N THR A 233 -14.69 3.47 -13.00
CA THR A 233 -13.68 3.64 -14.06
C THR A 233 -12.67 2.50 -14.08
N GLN A 234 -12.32 2.04 -15.29
CA GLN A 234 -11.39 0.94 -15.49
C GLN A 234 -9.97 1.34 -15.07
N ALA A 235 -9.61 2.61 -15.25
CA ALA A 235 -8.34 3.15 -14.79
C ALA A 235 -8.18 2.98 -13.27
N LEU A 236 -9.19 3.39 -12.49
CA LEU A 236 -9.10 3.38 -11.04
C LEU A 236 -9.13 1.96 -10.48
N GLN A 237 -9.97 1.09 -11.04
CA GLN A 237 -9.97 -0.32 -10.66
C GLN A 237 -8.59 -0.95 -10.84
N HIS A 238 -7.98 -0.75 -12.01
CA HIS A 238 -6.66 -1.31 -12.30
C HIS A 238 -5.56 -0.75 -11.38
N LEU A 239 -5.62 0.53 -11.02
CA LEU A 239 -4.73 1.12 -10.03
C LEU A 239 -4.88 0.43 -8.67
N LEU A 240 -6.12 0.27 -8.19
CA LEU A 240 -6.39 -0.31 -6.88
C LEU A 240 -6.04 -1.80 -6.81
N ASP A 241 -6.31 -2.56 -7.87
CA ASP A 241 -5.91 -3.97 -7.97
C ASP A 241 -4.38 -4.10 -7.92
N THR A 242 -3.66 -3.30 -8.71
CA THR A 242 -2.18 -3.26 -8.71
C THR A 242 -1.66 -2.88 -7.31
N TYR A 243 -2.30 -1.90 -6.69
CA TYR A 243 -1.94 -1.40 -5.36
C TYR A 243 -2.10 -2.45 -4.26
N ILE A 244 -3.26 -3.11 -4.21
CA ILE A 244 -3.58 -4.15 -3.23
C ILE A 244 -2.70 -5.39 -3.47
N LEU A 245 -2.52 -5.79 -4.73
CA LEU A 245 -1.70 -6.94 -5.06
C LEU A 245 -0.23 -6.73 -4.67
N SER A 246 0.34 -5.56 -4.96
CA SER A 246 1.70 -5.20 -4.55
C SER A 246 1.86 -5.16 -3.03
N PHE A 247 0.84 -4.68 -2.32
CA PHE A 247 0.80 -4.76 -0.86
C PHE A 247 0.82 -6.22 -0.36
N ILE A 248 -0.03 -7.09 -0.91
CA ILE A 248 -0.08 -8.53 -0.54
C ILE A 248 1.27 -9.21 -0.80
N HIS A 249 1.95 -8.87 -1.91
CA HIS A 249 3.28 -9.38 -2.20
C HIS A 249 4.31 -8.94 -1.16
N PHE A 250 4.35 -7.64 -0.82
CA PHE A 250 5.24 -7.14 0.23
C PHE A 250 4.97 -7.84 1.57
N PHE A 251 3.70 -7.97 1.94
CA PHE A 251 3.26 -8.64 3.15
C PHE A 251 3.71 -10.11 3.21
N SER A 252 3.61 -10.81 2.08
CA SER A 252 4.06 -12.19 1.92
C SER A 252 5.58 -12.33 2.06
N VAL A 253 6.34 -11.41 1.48
CA VAL A 253 7.81 -11.40 1.59
C VAL A 253 8.23 -11.22 3.04
N VAL A 254 7.63 -10.27 3.77
CA VAL A 254 7.91 -10.06 5.20
C VAL A 254 7.60 -11.33 6.01
N ALA A 255 6.49 -12.01 5.72
CA ALA A 255 6.12 -13.25 6.41
C ALA A 255 7.16 -14.36 6.21
N ILE A 256 7.62 -14.54 4.97
CA ILE A 256 8.67 -15.52 4.63
C ILE A 256 9.97 -15.19 5.35
N VAL A 257 10.35 -13.91 5.39
CA VAL A 257 11.56 -13.45 6.08
C VAL A 257 11.47 -13.72 7.58
N GLU A 258 10.34 -13.44 8.24
CA GLU A 258 10.16 -13.75 9.67
C GLU A 258 10.30 -15.26 9.95
N VAL A 259 9.67 -16.11 9.13
CA VAL A 259 9.79 -17.57 9.26
C VAL A 259 11.23 -18.03 9.05
N ALA A 260 11.95 -17.45 8.09
CA ALA A 260 13.37 -17.76 7.86
C ALA A 260 14.26 -17.33 9.06
N ILE A 261 14.01 -16.16 9.63
CA ILE A 261 14.70 -15.69 10.85
C ILE A 261 14.44 -16.64 12.01
N ALA A 262 13.20 -17.08 12.20
CA ALA A 262 12.82 -18.04 13.23
C ALA A 262 13.57 -19.37 13.09
N ALA A 263 13.65 -19.90 11.86
CA ALA A 263 14.41 -21.12 11.56
C ALA A 263 15.91 -20.94 11.87
N GLY A 264 16.49 -19.80 11.50
CA GLY A 264 17.89 -19.45 11.81
C GLY A 264 18.16 -19.41 13.32
N LEU A 265 17.29 -18.74 14.09
CA LEU A 265 17.41 -18.67 15.56
C LEU A 265 17.29 -20.05 16.21
N TRP A 266 16.38 -20.88 15.72
CA TRP A 266 16.23 -22.26 16.20
C TRP A 266 17.51 -23.08 15.98
N TRP A 267 18.12 -22.95 14.79
CA TRP A 267 19.36 -23.62 14.43
C TRP A 267 20.56 -23.14 15.25
N ILE A 268 20.70 -21.83 15.47
CA ILE A 268 21.74 -21.27 16.36
C ILE A 268 21.56 -21.80 17.79
N GLY A 269 20.33 -21.80 18.31
CA GLY A 269 20.01 -22.36 19.62
C GLY A 269 20.38 -23.84 19.76
N LYS A 270 20.33 -24.61 18.66
CA LYS A 270 20.80 -26.00 18.61
C LYS A 270 22.33 -26.11 18.67
N ARG A 271 23.08 -25.25 17.98
CA ARG A 271 24.56 -25.26 17.97
C ARG A 271 25.18 -24.88 19.31
N VAL A 272 24.59 -23.95 20.06
CA VAL A 272 25.02 -23.60 21.43
C VAL A 272 25.04 -24.82 22.38
N ASN A 273 24.33 -25.91 22.03
CA ASN A 273 24.32 -27.18 22.76
C ASN A 273 25.54 -28.08 22.48
N THR A 274 26.16 -27.94 21.31
CA THR A 274 27.25 -28.82 20.88
C THR A 274 28.58 -28.40 21.51
N GLU A 275 28.84 -27.09 21.59
CA GLU A 275 30.07 -26.57 22.22
C GLU A 275 30.09 -26.81 23.72
N LYS A 276 28.99 -26.56 24.45
CA LYS A 276 28.95 -26.82 25.90
C LYS A 276 29.14 -28.30 26.25
N SER A 277 28.60 -29.22 25.45
CA SER A 277 28.79 -30.65 25.69
C SER A 277 30.20 -31.13 25.30
N PHE A 278 30.82 -30.51 24.30
CA PHE A 278 32.22 -30.77 23.91
C PHE A 278 33.20 -30.33 25.00
N PHE A 279 33.11 -29.07 25.47
CA PHE A 279 33.97 -28.55 26.55
C PHE A 279 33.83 -29.31 27.87
N GLN A 280 32.61 -29.74 28.21
CA GLN A 280 32.33 -30.50 29.44
C GLN A 280 32.79 -31.97 29.35
N LYS A 281 32.94 -32.51 28.13
CA LYS A 281 33.50 -33.84 27.87
C LYS A 281 35.04 -33.80 27.90
N GLU A 282 35.66 -32.76 27.34
CA GLU A 282 37.11 -32.52 27.44
C GLU A 282 37.60 -32.35 28.88
N THR A 283 36.89 -31.55 29.69
CA THR A 283 37.23 -31.38 31.12
C THR A 283 37.07 -32.68 31.92
N ASN A 284 36.04 -33.49 31.64
CA ASN A 284 35.89 -34.80 32.29
C ASN A 284 36.95 -35.82 31.87
N ILE A 285 37.46 -35.75 30.63
CA ILE A 285 38.55 -36.63 30.15
C ILE A 285 39.87 -36.25 30.82
N ASN A 286 40.17 -34.96 30.97
CA ASN A 286 41.38 -34.52 31.67
C ASN A 286 41.35 -34.84 33.17
N ASN A 287 40.18 -34.77 33.81
CA ASN A 287 40.04 -35.07 35.24
C ASN A 287 40.08 -36.59 35.57
N LYS A 288 39.99 -37.47 34.55
CA LYS A 288 40.18 -38.93 34.70
C LYS A 288 41.61 -39.40 34.39
N ARG A 289 42.47 -38.50 33.91
CA ARG A 289 43.87 -38.79 33.56
C ARG A 289 44.87 -38.31 34.63
N LEU A 290 44.37 -37.70 35.71
CA LEU A 290 45.09 -37.38 36.95
C LEU A 290 44.70 -38.40 38.02
#